data_AF-A0A1F5KTP1-F1
#
_entry.id   AF-A0A1F5KTP1-F1
#
_cell.length_a   1.000
_cell.length_b   1.000
_cell.length_c   1.000
_cell.angle_alpha   90.00
_cell.angle_beta   90.00
_cell.angle_gamma   90.00
#
_symmetry.space_group_name_H-M   'P 1'
#
loop_
_entity.id
_entity.type
_entity.pdbx_description
1 polymer ?
#
loop_
_entity_poly.entity_id
_entity_poly.type
_entity_poly.pdbx_seq_one_letter_code
_entity_poly.pdbx_strand_id
1 'polypeptide(L)'
;MYVLERQPPRGMPESECNQWLEWANDPHFTDSRNPLRSSLLPWVPKGIFLAHAFTSELTDGVINPSTRNKVELLLGKLRSSNFLVHCSLEREVWGEKAMMPEVLTRVDYREIEKSDVLMAFPQTSQGVCVEIGWAGALGKEITICWDINKDTTIDLSDVLGRLYSLGSIIPDLILYEGGKPAPLMVDKVVSRIKERFI
;
A
#
# COMPACT_ATOMS: atom_id res chain seq x y z
N MET A 1 19.50 -26.90 -4.91
CA MET A 1 18.29 -26.15 -5.28
C MET A 1 17.12 -27.03 -4.85
N TYR A 2 16.51 -26.77 -3.70
CA TYR A 2 15.39 -27.58 -3.20
C TYR A 2 14.12 -27.09 -3.87
N VAL A 3 13.58 -27.89 -4.78
CA VAL A 3 12.19 -27.72 -5.24
C VAL A 3 11.34 -28.27 -4.09
N LEU A 4 10.74 -27.37 -3.31
CA LEU A 4 9.70 -27.77 -2.37
C LEU A 4 8.55 -28.33 -3.21
N GLU A 5 8.27 -29.63 -3.08
CA GLU A 5 7.11 -30.25 -3.71
C GLU A 5 5.86 -29.47 -3.29
N ARG A 6 5.12 -28.95 -4.27
CA ARG A 6 3.87 -28.23 -4.03
C ARG A 6 2.83 -29.23 -3.57
N GLN A 7 2.48 -29.16 -2.29
CA GLN A 7 1.45 -30.02 -1.68
C GLN A 7 0.11 -29.26 -1.64
N PRO A 8 -1.02 -29.94 -1.90
CA PRO A 8 -2.35 -29.33 -1.76
C PRO A 8 -2.58 -28.79 -0.34
N PRO A 9 -3.41 -27.75 -0.16
CA PRO A 9 -3.79 -27.25 1.16
C PRO A 9 -4.37 -28.36 2.04
N ARG A 10 -4.02 -28.34 3.34
CA ARG A 10 -4.58 -29.32 4.30
C ARG A 10 -6.10 -29.12 4.42
N GLY A 11 -6.86 -30.20 4.24
CA GLY A 11 -8.32 -30.21 4.35
C GLY A 11 -9.07 -30.07 3.01
N MET A 12 -8.35 -29.99 1.88
CA MET A 12 -8.96 -30.01 0.55
C MET A 12 -9.56 -31.39 0.23
N PRO A 13 -10.80 -31.46 -0.31
CA PRO A 13 -11.39 -32.73 -0.76
C PRO A 13 -10.52 -33.41 -1.81
N GLU A 14 -10.41 -34.74 -1.76
CA GLU A 14 -9.55 -35.52 -2.67
C GLU A 14 -9.90 -35.32 -4.15
N SER A 15 -11.18 -35.06 -4.45
CA SER A 15 -11.67 -34.74 -5.79
C SER A 15 -11.11 -33.43 -6.36
N GLU A 16 -10.69 -32.50 -5.50
CA GLU A 16 -10.16 -31.18 -5.89
C GLU A 16 -8.62 -31.15 -5.90
N CYS A 17 -7.96 -32.08 -5.21
CA CYS A 17 -6.50 -32.18 -5.14
C CYS A 17 -5.84 -32.39 -6.51
N ASN A 18 -6.42 -33.24 -7.37
CA ASN A 18 -5.86 -33.54 -8.69
C ASN A 18 -5.92 -32.32 -9.63
N GLN A 19 -7.03 -31.58 -9.58
CA GLN A 19 -7.20 -30.36 -10.38
C GLN A 19 -6.27 -29.23 -9.89
N TRP A 20 -6.07 -29.13 -8.58
CA TRP A 20 -5.09 -28.20 -7.99
C TRP A 20 -3.66 -28.51 -8.44
N LEU A 21 -3.28 -29.80 -8.48
CA LEU A 21 -1.94 -30.22 -8.91
C LEU A 21 -1.70 -29.97 -10.40
N GLU A 22 -2.71 -30.15 -11.26
CA GLU A 22 -2.61 -29.81 -12.68
C GLU A 22 -2.40 -28.30 -12.88
N TRP A 23 -3.15 -27.45 -12.18
CA TRP A 23 -2.99 -25.99 -12.24
C TRP A 23 -1.68 -25.50 -11.63
N ALA A 24 -1.23 -26.11 -10.55
CA ALA A 24 0.03 -25.74 -9.88
C ALA A 24 1.25 -26.06 -10.73
N ASN A 25 1.12 -26.93 -11.74
CA ASN A 25 2.19 -27.34 -12.64
C ASN A 25 2.08 -26.75 -14.05
N ASP A 26 1.04 -25.96 -14.34
CA ASP A 26 0.91 -25.26 -15.64
C ASP A 26 1.80 -24.01 -15.67
N PRO A 27 2.84 -23.97 -16.53
CA PRO A 27 3.76 -22.84 -16.64
C PRO A 27 3.15 -21.59 -17.31
N HIS A 28 1.94 -21.69 -17.88
CA HIS A 28 1.22 -20.60 -18.55
C HIS A 28 0.06 -20.03 -17.73
N PHE A 29 -0.15 -20.50 -16.51
CA PHE A 29 -1.25 -20.05 -15.66
C PHE A 29 -0.98 -18.66 -15.06
N THR A 30 -1.25 -17.61 -15.84
CA THR A 30 -1.29 -16.22 -15.40
C THR A 30 -2.75 -15.75 -15.43
N ASP A 31 -3.48 -15.83 -14.32
CA ASP A 31 -4.92 -15.55 -14.36
C ASP A 31 -5.40 -14.59 -13.26
N SER A 32 -5.62 -13.35 -13.69
CA SER A 32 -6.27 -12.25 -12.97
C SER A 32 -7.79 -12.24 -13.13
N ARG A 33 -8.42 -13.26 -13.73
CA ARG A 33 -9.84 -13.24 -14.14
C ARG A 33 -10.67 -14.44 -13.72
N ASN A 34 -10.19 -15.33 -12.85
CA ASN A 34 -10.99 -16.47 -12.36
C ASN A 34 -11.65 -16.19 -10.98
N PRO A 35 -12.96 -15.91 -10.92
CA PRO A 35 -13.68 -15.63 -9.66
C PRO A 35 -13.81 -16.86 -8.74
N LEU A 36 -13.65 -18.09 -9.25
CA LEU A 36 -13.70 -19.32 -8.43
C LEU A 36 -12.40 -19.55 -7.63
N ARG A 37 -11.33 -18.79 -7.90
CA ARG A 37 -10.06 -18.86 -7.17
C ARG A 37 -10.11 -18.17 -5.80
N SER A 38 -11.02 -17.21 -5.62
CA SER A 38 -11.14 -16.39 -4.41
C SER A 38 -11.57 -17.21 -3.18
N SER A 39 -12.40 -18.24 -3.35
CA SER A 39 -12.94 -19.01 -2.22
C SER A 39 -12.10 -20.21 -1.78
N LEU A 40 -11.10 -20.63 -2.56
CA LEU A 40 -10.36 -21.90 -2.34
C LEU A 40 -8.84 -21.74 -2.15
N LEU A 41 -8.27 -20.57 -2.42
CA LEU A 41 -6.89 -20.27 -2.02
C LEU A 41 -6.85 -19.74 -0.59
N PRO A 42 -5.80 -20.05 0.20
CA PRO A 42 -5.54 -19.28 1.41
C PRO A 42 -5.41 -17.81 1.03
N TRP A 43 -6.19 -16.95 1.70
CA TRP A 43 -6.13 -15.50 1.48
C TRP A 43 -4.68 -15.03 1.66
N VAL A 44 -4.07 -14.53 0.59
CA VAL A 44 -2.72 -13.98 0.63
C VAL A 44 -2.83 -12.52 1.07
N PRO A 45 -2.21 -12.14 2.19
CA PRO A 45 -2.11 -10.75 2.61
C PRO A 45 -1.65 -9.84 1.49
N LYS A 46 -2.43 -8.80 1.22
CA LYS A 46 -2.02 -7.71 0.33
C LYS A 46 -0.91 -6.88 0.98
N GLY A 47 0.13 -6.59 0.22
CA GLY A 47 1.21 -5.68 0.59
C GLY A 47 0.81 -4.23 0.35
N ILE A 48 0.92 -3.39 1.38
CA ILE A 48 0.68 -1.94 1.31
C ILE A 48 2.01 -1.22 1.55
N PHE A 49 2.37 -0.34 0.62
CA PHE A 49 3.35 0.72 0.87
C PHE A 49 2.61 1.97 1.34
N LEU A 50 2.82 2.38 2.59
CA LEU A 50 2.25 3.59 3.17
C LEU A 50 3.24 4.75 3.00
N ALA A 51 2.96 5.59 2.02
CA ALA A 51 3.70 6.79 1.67
C ALA A 51 3.13 8.00 2.43
N HIS A 52 3.99 8.70 3.18
CA HIS A 52 3.63 9.91 3.91
C HIS A 52 4.77 10.92 3.81
N ALA A 53 4.44 12.22 3.91
CA ALA A 53 5.44 13.26 3.99
C ALA A 53 6.45 13.02 5.13
N PHE A 54 7.74 13.15 4.82
CA PHE A 54 8.85 13.05 5.77
C PHE A 54 9.34 14.45 6.17
N THR A 55 10.01 15.16 5.25
CA THR A 55 10.71 16.43 5.54
C THR A 55 9.80 17.52 6.10
N SER A 56 8.59 17.67 5.55
CA SER A 56 7.64 18.69 6.03
C SER A 56 6.97 18.33 7.36
N GLU A 57 7.19 17.12 7.88
CA GLU A 57 6.63 16.64 9.14
C GLU A 57 7.67 16.60 10.26
N LEU A 58 8.94 16.93 9.97
CA LEU A 58 10.01 16.99 10.98
C LEU A 58 9.84 18.22 11.89
N THR A 59 10.03 18.01 13.18
CA THR A 59 10.22 19.03 14.22
C THR A 59 11.46 18.61 14.99
N ASP A 60 12.50 19.46 14.98
CA ASP A 60 13.81 19.16 15.61
C ASP A 60 14.46 17.84 15.13
N GLY A 61 14.30 17.51 13.84
CA GLY A 61 14.90 16.32 13.23
C GLY A 61 14.14 15.01 13.47
N VAL A 62 13.01 15.04 14.17
CA VAL A 62 12.11 13.90 14.36
C VAL A 62 10.70 14.19 13.84
N ILE A 63 9.96 13.18 13.42
CA ILE A 63 8.57 13.35 12.96
C ILE A 63 7.72 13.87 14.12
N ASN A 64 6.91 14.90 13.85
CA ASN A 64 6.08 15.50 14.87
C ASN A 64 5.13 14.47 15.52
N PRO A 65 4.85 14.57 16.84
CA PRO A 65 4.09 13.56 17.55
C PRO A 65 2.68 13.32 17.01
N SER A 66 2.02 14.37 16.49
CA SER A 66 0.68 14.26 15.94
C SER A 66 0.65 13.36 14.69
N THR A 67 1.59 13.57 13.78
CA THR A 67 1.77 12.76 12.58
C THR A 67 2.23 11.35 12.92
N ARG A 68 3.19 11.19 13.84
CA ARG A 68 3.61 9.87 14.33
C ARG A 68 2.42 9.07 14.89
N ASN A 69 1.63 9.65 15.79
CA ASN A 69 0.45 8.98 16.37
C ASN A 69 -0.57 8.58 15.30
N LYS A 70 -0.80 9.44 14.29
CA LYS A 70 -1.71 9.14 13.16
C LYS A 70 -1.19 7.95 12.35
N VAL A 71 0.09 7.94 12.00
CA VAL A 71 0.71 6.88 11.19
C VAL A 71 0.80 5.57 11.97
N GLU A 72 1.21 5.59 13.24
CA GLU A 72 1.22 4.40 14.10
C GLU A 72 -0.18 3.77 14.22
N LEU A 73 -1.23 4.59 14.32
CA LEU A 73 -2.60 4.11 14.36
C LEU A 73 -3.04 3.49 13.02
N LEU A 74 -2.65 4.06 11.88
CA LEU A 74 -2.85 3.47 10.54
C LEU A 74 -2.15 2.12 10.44
N LEU A 75 -0.86 2.06 10.79
CA LEU A 75 -0.06 0.83 10.74
C LEU A 75 -0.70 -0.27 11.60
N GLY A 76 -1.09 0.07 12.83
CA GLY A 76 -1.75 -0.86 13.75
C GLY A 76 -3.05 -1.43 13.20
N LYS A 77 -3.95 -0.58 12.66
CA LYS A 77 -5.25 -1.03 12.12
C LYS A 77 -5.14 -1.79 10.81
N LEU A 78 -4.20 -1.43 9.94
CA LEU A 78 -3.96 -2.17 8.70
C LEU A 78 -3.36 -3.54 8.99
N ARG A 79 -2.35 -3.63 9.87
CA ARG A 79 -1.73 -4.90 10.27
C ARG A 79 -2.70 -5.81 11.01
N SER A 80 -3.57 -5.27 11.89
CA SER A 80 -4.63 -6.06 12.53
C SER A 80 -5.73 -6.52 11.57
N SER A 81 -5.83 -5.89 10.40
CA SER A 81 -6.69 -6.31 9.29
C SER A 81 -5.97 -7.24 8.30
N ASN A 82 -4.85 -7.84 8.72
CA ASN A 82 -4.09 -8.83 7.96
C ASN A 82 -3.35 -8.29 6.72
N PHE A 83 -3.11 -6.98 6.60
CA PHE A 83 -2.24 -6.43 5.56
C PHE A 83 -0.76 -6.48 5.95
N LEU A 84 0.13 -6.67 4.97
CA LEU A 84 1.57 -6.48 5.14
C LEU A 84 1.90 -5.01 4.85
N VAL A 85 2.34 -4.24 5.84
CA VAL A 85 2.48 -2.79 5.68
C VAL A 85 3.92 -2.33 5.85
N HIS A 86 4.44 -1.69 4.81
CA HIS A 86 5.74 -1.04 4.78
C HIS A 86 5.57 0.48 4.87
N CYS A 87 6.37 1.14 5.69
CA CYS A 87 6.36 2.60 5.85
C CYS A 87 7.77 3.12 6.10
N SER A 88 8.19 4.12 5.32
CA SER A 88 9.52 4.73 5.43
C SER A 88 9.75 5.41 6.78
N LEU A 89 8.73 6.11 7.31
CA LEU A 89 8.81 6.79 8.61
C LEU A 89 9.14 5.82 9.75
N GLU A 90 8.47 4.66 9.81
CA GLU A 90 8.73 3.65 10.85
C GLU A 90 10.13 3.03 10.69
N ARG A 91 10.52 2.70 9.45
CA ARG A 91 11.83 2.11 9.12
C ARG A 91 13.00 3.01 9.54
N GLU A 92 12.84 4.32 9.38
CA GLU A 92 13.85 5.32 9.76
C GLU A 92 13.71 5.80 11.20
N VAL A 93 12.97 5.06 12.02
CA VAL A 93 12.77 5.33 13.45
C VAL A 93 12.29 6.76 13.66
N TRP A 94 11.31 7.17 12.85
CA TRP A 94 10.65 8.48 12.92
C TRP A 94 11.62 9.67 12.79
N GLY A 95 12.71 9.49 12.04
CA GLY A 95 13.75 10.51 11.82
C GLY A 95 15.04 10.28 12.62
N GLU A 96 15.02 9.43 13.65
CA GLU A 96 16.20 9.15 14.49
C GLU A 96 17.31 8.40 13.72
N LYS A 97 16.94 7.66 12.67
CA LYS A 97 17.87 6.91 11.82
C LYS A 97 17.64 7.20 10.34
N ALA A 98 17.67 8.49 9.99
CA ALA A 98 17.53 8.94 8.61
C ALA A 98 18.58 8.29 7.70
N MET A 99 18.14 7.72 6.59
CA MET A 99 19.02 7.15 5.57
C MET A 99 19.53 8.21 4.60
N MET A 100 20.66 7.93 3.94
CA MET A 100 21.13 8.78 2.84
C MET A 100 20.14 8.73 1.66
N PRO A 101 19.88 9.85 0.96
CA PRO A 101 18.88 9.94 -0.11
C PRO A 101 19.01 8.87 -1.20
N GLU A 102 20.23 8.49 -1.58
CA GLU A 102 20.50 7.49 -2.61
C GLU A 102 20.06 6.08 -2.19
N VAL A 103 20.23 5.77 -0.91
CA VAL A 103 19.79 4.50 -0.32
C VAL A 103 18.27 4.52 -0.16
N LEU A 104 17.73 5.60 0.39
CA LEU A 104 16.31 5.78 0.63
C LEU A 104 15.49 5.58 -0.64
N THR A 105 15.85 6.32 -1.70
CA THR A 105 15.16 6.30 -3.00
C THR A 105 15.10 4.89 -3.58
N ARG A 106 16.22 4.15 -3.52
CA ARG A 106 16.29 2.77 -4.05
C ARG A 106 15.47 1.81 -3.21
N VAL A 107 15.50 1.95 -1.88
CA VAL A 107 14.73 1.10 -0.97
C VAL A 107 13.24 1.34 -1.19
N ASP A 108 12.78 2.58 -1.21
CA ASP A 108 11.35 2.90 -1.38
C ASP A 108 10.81 2.39 -2.72
N TYR A 109 11.56 2.57 -3.82
CA TYR A 109 11.19 1.99 -5.11
C TYR A 109 11.00 0.46 -5.04
N ARG A 110 11.93 -0.26 -4.38
CA ARG A 110 11.86 -1.72 -4.25
C ARG A 110 10.72 -2.18 -3.35
N GLU A 111 10.40 -1.43 -2.31
CA GLU A 111 9.27 -1.76 -1.43
C GLU A 111 7.93 -1.48 -2.14
N ILE A 112 7.83 -0.44 -2.97
CA ILE A 112 6.68 -0.21 -3.85
C ILE A 112 6.55 -1.32 -4.89
N GLU A 113 7.65 -1.74 -5.52
CA GLU A 113 7.68 -2.84 -6.49
C GLU A 113 7.14 -4.15 -5.90
N LYS A 114 7.44 -4.45 -4.63
CA LYS A 114 6.96 -5.65 -3.93
C LYS A 114 5.52 -5.53 -3.42
N SER A 115 5.03 -4.32 -3.23
CA SER A 115 3.68 -4.07 -2.71
C SER A 115 2.61 -4.27 -3.78
N ASP A 116 1.40 -4.58 -3.36
CA ASP A 116 0.22 -4.61 -4.22
C ASP A 116 -0.40 -3.21 -4.37
N VAL A 117 -0.40 -2.46 -3.26
CA VAL A 117 -1.09 -1.18 -3.12
C VAL A 117 -0.13 -0.10 -2.63
N LEU A 118 -0.16 1.06 -3.27
CA LEU A 118 0.37 2.31 -2.73
C LEU A 118 -0.76 3.06 -2.00
N MET A 119 -0.60 3.30 -0.70
CA MET A 119 -1.43 4.23 0.05
C MET A 119 -0.64 5.52 0.29
N ALA A 120 -1.06 6.62 -0.34
CA ALA A 120 -0.30 7.87 -0.36
C ALA A 120 -1.01 9.03 0.34
N PHE A 121 -0.25 9.77 1.14
CA PHE A 121 -0.62 11.06 1.74
C PHE A 121 0.27 12.17 1.13
N PRO A 122 -0.08 12.69 -0.06
CA PRO A 122 0.81 13.53 -0.84
C PRO A 122 0.92 14.97 -0.37
N GLN A 123 -0.15 15.59 0.17
CA GLN A 123 -0.33 17.01 0.50
C GLN A 123 0.81 17.99 0.10
N THR A 124 1.95 17.98 0.80
CA THR A 124 3.10 18.88 0.50
C THR A 124 4.38 18.16 0.07
N SER A 125 4.35 16.84 -0.08
CA SER A 125 5.51 15.98 -0.29
C SER A 125 5.76 15.66 -1.76
N GLN A 126 6.80 16.28 -2.33
CA GLN A 126 7.31 15.90 -3.65
C GLN A 126 7.79 14.46 -3.71
N GLY A 127 8.37 13.95 -2.61
CA GLY A 127 8.79 12.55 -2.51
C GLY A 127 7.61 11.58 -2.70
N VAL A 128 6.47 11.87 -2.08
CA VAL A 128 5.27 11.06 -2.25
C VAL A 128 4.73 11.15 -3.68
N CYS A 129 4.83 12.30 -4.36
CA CYS A 129 4.49 12.39 -5.78
C CYS A 129 5.38 11.51 -6.67
N VAL A 130 6.67 11.40 -6.35
CA VAL A 130 7.59 10.48 -7.05
C VAL A 130 7.16 9.03 -6.83
N GLU A 131 6.81 8.66 -5.60
CA GLU A 131 6.31 7.32 -5.26
C GLU A 131 5.00 6.99 -5.97
N ILE A 132 4.07 7.96 -6.09
CA ILE A 132 2.84 7.84 -6.89
C ILE A 132 3.18 7.58 -8.36
N GLY A 133 4.15 8.31 -8.92
CA GLY A 133 4.61 8.10 -10.29
C GLY A 133 5.18 6.70 -10.52
N TRP A 134 5.99 6.18 -9.59
CA TRP A 134 6.52 4.81 -9.66
C TRP A 134 5.42 3.76 -9.56
N ALA A 135 4.51 3.88 -8.59
CA ALA A 135 3.37 2.99 -8.45
C ALA A 135 2.50 2.98 -9.72
N GLY A 136 2.30 4.16 -10.33
CA GLY A 136 1.64 4.32 -11.62
C GLY A 136 2.34 3.54 -12.72
N ALA A 137 3.64 3.78 -12.93
CA ALA A 137 4.41 3.07 -13.96
C ALA A 137 4.46 1.54 -13.75
N LEU A 138 4.41 1.08 -12.50
CA LEU A 138 4.41 -0.33 -12.12
C LEU A 138 3.01 -0.98 -12.15
N GLY A 139 1.96 -0.22 -12.49
CA GLY A 139 0.58 -0.73 -12.53
C GLY A 139 0.04 -1.15 -11.16
N LYS A 140 0.54 -0.53 -10.08
CA LYS A 140 0.06 -0.79 -8.72
C LYS A 140 -1.31 -0.18 -8.51
N GLU A 141 -2.07 -0.74 -7.57
CA GLU A 141 -3.26 -0.07 -7.09
C GLU A 141 -2.85 1.15 -6.26
N ILE A 142 -3.51 2.28 -6.46
CA ILE A 142 -3.16 3.54 -5.80
C ILE A 142 -4.37 4.02 -5.02
N THR A 143 -4.18 4.30 -3.73
CA THR A 143 -5.14 5.00 -2.88
C THR A 143 -4.53 6.32 -2.43
N ILE A 144 -5.12 7.43 -2.84
CA ILE A 144 -4.74 8.78 -2.43
C ILE A 144 -5.61 9.18 -1.25
N CYS A 145 -4.98 9.45 -0.10
CA CYS A 145 -5.62 9.96 1.10
C CYS A 145 -5.40 11.47 1.17
N TRP A 146 -6.46 12.24 0.94
CA TRP A 146 -6.39 13.69 0.83
C TRP A 146 -7.07 14.40 2.01
N ASP A 147 -6.34 15.33 2.62
CA ASP A 147 -6.86 16.14 3.72
C ASP A 147 -7.48 17.40 3.13
N ILE A 148 -8.79 17.55 3.26
CA ILE A 148 -9.52 18.68 2.68
C ILE A 148 -9.27 20.01 3.42
N ASN A 149 -8.68 19.95 4.62
CA ASN A 149 -8.43 21.13 5.44
C ASN A 149 -6.94 21.51 5.51
N LYS A 150 -6.04 20.74 4.88
CA LYS A 150 -4.60 21.00 4.93
C LYS A 150 -4.20 21.86 3.73
N ASP A 151 -3.49 22.94 4.00
CA ASP A 151 -2.84 23.72 2.95
C ASP A 151 -1.90 22.83 2.15
N THR A 152 -1.98 22.95 0.83
CA THR A 152 -1.28 22.07 -0.11
C THR A 152 -0.44 22.89 -1.07
N THR A 153 0.75 22.39 -1.39
CA THR A 153 1.56 22.87 -2.53
C THR A 153 1.37 22.01 -3.76
N ILE A 154 0.68 20.87 -3.61
CA ILE A 154 0.36 19.93 -4.69
C ILE A 154 -1.09 20.15 -5.11
N ASP A 155 -1.33 20.19 -6.41
CA ASP A 155 -2.68 20.21 -6.97
C ASP A 155 -3.16 18.76 -7.17
N LEU A 156 -4.17 18.34 -6.40
CA LEU A 156 -4.77 17.02 -6.52
C LEU A 156 -5.29 16.76 -7.94
N SER A 157 -5.82 17.78 -8.63
CA SER A 157 -6.33 17.64 -9.99
C SER A 157 -5.21 17.33 -10.99
N ASP A 158 -4.02 17.92 -10.81
CA ASP A 158 -2.84 17.61 -11.64
C ASP A 158 -2.35 16.18 -11.37
N VAL A 159 -2.25 15.76 -10.11
CA VAL A 159 -1.86 14.38 -9.74
C VAL A 159 -2.81 13.37 -10.38
N LEU A 160 -4.12 13.58 -10.23
CA LEU A 160 -5.15 12.71 -10.82
C LEU A 160 -5.10 12.73 -12.35
N GLY A 161 -4.98 13.91 -12.97
CA GLY A 161 -4.90 14.06 -14.42
C GLY A 161 -3.72 13.30 -15.03
N ARG A 162 -2.56 13.32 -14.36
CA ARG A 162 -1.37 12.56 -14.78
C ARG A 162 -1.55 11.05 -14.61
N LEU A 163 -2.24 10.60 -13.58
CA LEU A 163 -2.54 9.17 -13.40
C LEU A 163 -3.54 8.68 -14.46
N TYR A 164 -4.59 9.47 -14.73
CA TYR A 164 -5.58 9.12 -15.76
C TYR A 164 -4.98 9.07 -17.16
N SER A 165 -3.99 9.92 -17.47
CA SER A 165 -3.33 9.90 -18.79
C SER A 165 -2.52 8.62 -19.05
N LEU A 166 -2.19 7.85 -18.00
CA LEU A 166 -1.59 6.50 -18.14
C LEU A 166 -2.61 5.45 -18.61
N GLY A 167 -3.90 5.79 -18.73
CA GLY A 167 -4.92 5.02 -19.45
C GLY A 167 -5.35 3.69 -18.82
N SER A 168 -4.78 3.28 -17.69
CA SER A 168 -5.08 1.99 -17.05
C SER A 168 -5.16 2.05 -15.53
N ILE A 169 -5.09 3.24 -14.94
CA ILE A 169 -5.01 3.42 -13.48
C ILE A 169 -6.10 4.38 -13.04
N ILE A 170 -7.02 3.86 -12.23
CA ILE A 170 -8.03 4.65 -11.55
C ILE A 170 -7.65 4.64 -10.06
N PRO A 171 -7.02 5.71 -9.56
CA PRO A 171 -6.71 5.79 -8.14
C PRO A 171 -7.99 5.84 -7.32
N ASP A 172 -8.02 5.14 -6.19
CA ASP A 172 -9.03 5.39 -5.16
C ASP A 172 -8.72 6.71 -4.47
N LEU A 173 -9.74 7.51 -4.18
CA LEU A 173 -9.57 8.80 -3.53
C LEU A 173 -10.36 8.81 -2.22
N ILE A 174 -9.63 8.93 -1.12
CA ILE A 174 -10.20 9.03 0.23
C ILE A 174 -10.02 10.46 0.73
N LEU A 175 -11.11 11.21 0.73
CA LEU A 175 -11.15 12.55 1.33
C LEU A 175 -11.40 12.45 2.84
N TYR A 176 -10.60 13.16 3.63
CA TYR A 176 -10.78 13.26 5.08
C TYR A 176 -10.50 14.67 5.60
N GLU A 177 -10.94 14.96 6.82
CA GLU A 177 -10.66 16.22 7.52
C GLU A 177 -9.61 15.96 8.60
N GLY A 178 -8.37 16.40 8.43
CA GLY A 178 -7.27 16.08 9.35
C GLY A 178 -7.29 16.82 10.68
N GLY A 179 -8.19 17.80 10.81
CA GLY A 179 -8.57 18.42 12.08
C GLY A 179 -9.45 17.52 12.96
N LYS A 180 -9.98 16.41 12.43
CA LYS A 180 -10.67 15.39 13.24
C LYS A 180 -9.66 14.58 14.07
N PRO A 181 -10.09 14.01 15.20
CA PRO A 181 -9.26 13.07 15.95
C PRO A 181 -8.75 11.95 15.05
N ALA A 182 -7.47 11.61 15.19
CA ALA A 182 -6.81 10.58 14.39
C ALA A 182 -7.64 9.30 14.23
N PRO A 183 -8.30 8.73 15.27
CA PRO A 183 -9.06 7.50 15.13
C PRO A 183 -10.15 7.54 14.05
N LEU A 184 -10.92 8.62 13.95
CA LEU A 184 -12.02 8.75 12.98
C LEU A 184 -11.51 8.78 11.53
N MET A 185 -10.42 9.51 11.29
CA MET A 185 -9.78 9.54 9.97
C MET A 185 -9.25 8.16 9.60
N VAL A 186 -8.54 7.52 10.52
CA VAL A 186 -7.95 6.19 10.30
C VAL A 186 -9.03 5.14 10.04
N ASP A 187 -10.13 5.14 10.81
CA ASP A 187 -11.24 4.20 10.59
C ASP A 187 -11.85 4.34 9.20
N LYS A 188 -12.06 5.57 8.73
CA LYS A 188 -12.57 5.83 7.39
C LYS A 188 -11.61 5.28 6.32
N VAL A 189 -10.32 5.56 6.44
CA VAL A 189 -9.29 5.11 5.49
C VAL A 189 -9.23 3.57 5.47
N VAL A 190 -9.14 2.94 6.65
CA VAL A 190 -8.99 1.49 6.77
C VAL A 190 -10.27 0.77 6.31
N SER A 191 -11.47 1.25 6.64
CA SER A 191 -12.72 0.65 6.15
C SER A 191 -12.74 0.57 4.64
N ARG A 192 -12.35 1.67 3.96
CA ARG A 192 -12.39 1.73 2.50
C ARG A 192 -11.39 0.79 1.83
N ILE A 193 -10.20 0.67 2.42
CA ILE A 193 -9.18 -0.28 1.98
C ILE A 193 -9.64 -1.71 2.16
N LYS A 194 -10.30 -2.03 3.28
CA LYS A 194 -10.86 -3.36 3.52
C LYS A 194 -11.95 -3.68 2.50
N GLU A 195 -12.94 -2.81 2.31
CA GLU A 195 -14.02 -2.98 1.32
C GLU A 195 -13.52 -3.30 -0.09
N ARG A 196 -12.31 -2.84 -0.44
CA ARG A 196 -11.73 -3.04 -1.76
C ARG A 196 -10.93 -4.33 -1.88
N PHE A 197 -10.26 -4.78 -0.82
CA PHE A 197 -9.23 -5.83 -0.90
C PHE A 197 -9.53 -7.08 -0.05
N ILE A 198 -10.55 -7.03 0.80
CA ILE A 198 -10.99 -8.12 1.69
C ILE A 198 -12.49 -8.32 1.47
#